data_AF-A0A919K3E8-F1
#
_entry.id   AF-A0A919K3E8-F1
#
_cell.length_a   1.000
_cell.length_b   1.000
_cell.length_c   1.000
_cell.angle_alpha   90.00
_cell.angle_beta   90.00
_cell.angle_gamma   90.00
#
_symmetry.space_group_name_H-M   'P 1'
#
loop_
_entity.id
_entity.type
_entity.pdbx_description
1 polymer ?
#
loop_
_entity_poly.entity_id
_entity_poly.type
_entity_poly.pdbx_seq_one_letter_code
_entity_poly.pdbx_strand_id
1 'polypeptide(L)'
;MIDDFAKDHLHGQLKAIREALIWKLDGLSEYDVRWVTPHETREQVLGFYRRAWRHADATIEELPLDAPGRVPWWSRPDVKLFNVIVHLLQETNRHAGHADILREQIDGRTGVLAAYEKEIDPAARAQYRAMIEQAAQKAAGGAGNPGRSTSHGVVETAP
;
A
#
# COMPACT_ATOMS: atom_id res chain seq x y z
N MET A 1 -13.77 -25.59 -7.15
CA MET A 1 -12.43 -26.04 -6.75
C MET A 1 -11.52 -24.85 -7.01
N ILE A 2 -11.16 -24.10 -5.97
CA ILE A 2 -10.03 -23.16 -6.12
C ILE A 2 -8.82 -24.08 -6.06
N ASP A 3 -8.09 -24.19 -7.17
CA ASP A 3 -7.04 -25.21 -7.33
C ASP A 3 -5.73 -24.78 -6.66
N ASP A 4 -4.80 -25.74 -6.48
CA ASP A 4 -3.53 -25.56 -5.76
C ASP A 4 -2.69 -24.40 -6.32
N PHE A 5 -2.81 -24.07 -7.61
CA PHE A 5 -2.14 -22.92 -8.21
C PHE A 5 -2.55 -21.61 -7.53
N ALA A 6 -3.84 -21.42 -7.26
CA ALA A 6 -4.33 -20.20 -6.63
C ALA A 6 -3.83 -20.08 -5.19
N LYS A 7 -3.67 -21.20 -4.49
CA LYS A 7 -3.10 -21.25 -3.13
C LYS A 7 -1.64 -20.84 -3.15
N ASP A 8 -0.86 -21.48 -4.01
CA ASP A 8 0.58 -21.20 -4.15
C ASP A 8 0.84 -19.76 -4.59
N HIS A 9 0.05 -19.26 -5.55
CA HIS A 9 0.18 -17.89 -6.04
C HIS A 9 -0.08 -16.85 -4.95
N LEU A 10 -1.22 -16.97 -4.25
CA LEU A 10 -1.59 -16.01 -3.20
C LEU A 10 -0.65 -16.10 -2.00
N HIS A 11 -0.23 -17.31 -1.63
CA HIS A 11 0.74 -17.50 -0.54
C HIS A 11 2.10 -16.91 -0.90
N GLY A 12 2.57 -17.15 -2.12
CA GLY A 12 3.81 -16.58 -2.65
C GLY A 12 3.79 -15.06 -2.68
N GLN A 13 2.69 -14.44 -3.14
CA GLN A 13 2.54 -12.98 -3.10
C GLN A 13 2.59 -12.44 -1.67
N LEU A 14 1.84 -13.06 -0.75
CA LEU A 14 1.83 -12.65 0.66
C LEU A 14 3.23 -12.73 1.28
N LYS A 15 3.98 -13.81 1.01
CA LYS A 15 5.38 -13.96 1.45
C LYS A 15 6.28 -12.86 0.89
N ALA A 16 6.22 -12.60 -0.42
CA ALA A 16 7.05 -11.58 -1.07
C ALA A 16 6.80 -10.16 -0.52
N ILE A 17 5.54 -9.77 -0.32
CA ILE A 17 5.20 -8.42 0.18
C ILE A 17 5.58 -8.26 1.64
N ARG A 18 5.40 -9.32 2.43
CA ARG A 18 5.87 -9.40 3.82
C ARG A 18 7.37 -9.13 3.90
N GLU A 19 8.17 -9.88 3.16
CA GLU A 19 9.62 -9.70 3.10
C GLU A 19 10.01 -8.29 2.65
N ALA A 20 9.32 -7.75 1.65
CA ALA A 20 9.51 -6.37 1.21
C ALA A 20 9.25 -5.36 2.35
N LEU A 21 8.19 -5.53 3.14
CA LEU A 21 7.91 -4.64 4.28
C LEU A 21 9.03 -4.68 5.33
N ILE A 22 9.55 -5.87 5.67
CA ILE A 22 10.68 -5.99 6.61
C ILE A 22 11.91 -5.27 6.07
N TRP A 23 12.25 -5.47 4.80
CA TRP A 23 13.40 -4.81 4.18
C TRP A 23 13.25 -3.28 4.20
N LYS A 24 12.06 -2.75 3.88
CA LYS A 24 11.80 -1.30 3.92
C LYS A 24 12.02 -0.70 5.32
N LEU A 25 11.76 -1.48 6.38
CA LEU A 25 11.97 -1.06 7.77
C LEU A 25 13.41 -1.28 8.27
N ASP A 26 14.24 -2.01 7.53
CA ASP A 26 15.59 -2.35 7.96
C ASP A 26 16.53 -1.14 7.96
N GLY A 27 17.33 -0.96 9.02
CA GLY A 27 18.21 0.20 9.14
C GLY A 27 17.53 1.53 9.54
N LEU A 28 16.19 1.57 9.68
CA LEU A 28 15.51 2.75 10.24
C LEU A 28 15.80 2.91 11.73
N SER A 29 15.84 4.16 12.19
CA SER A 29 16.05 4.48 13.61
C SER A 29 14.82 4.10 14.44
N GLU A 30 15.00 3.90 15.75
CA GLU A 30 13.87 3.67 16.65
C GLU A 30 12.87 4.83 16.68
N TYR A 31 13.28 6.05 16.31
CA TYR A 31 12.39 7.20 16.26
C TYR A 31 11.43 7.12 15.06
N ASP A 32 11.90 6.62 13.92
CA ASP A 32 11.17 6.60 12.65
C ASP A 32 10.09 5.50 12.58
N VAL A 33 10.12 4.54 13.51
CA VAL A 33 9.16 3.42 13.60
C VAL A 33 8.05 3.61 14.64
N ARG A 34 8.00 4.76 15.34
CA ARG A 34 7.17 4.92 16.55
C ARG A 34 5.70 5.23 16.27
N TRP A 35 4.90 4.17 16.34
CA TRP A 35 4.05 4.05 17.53
C TRP A 35 4.22 2.67 18.15
N VAL A 36 5.23 2.58 19.01
CA VAL A 36 5.63 1.42 19.81
C VAL A 36 6.00 1.99 21.17
N THR A 37 5.70 1.32 22.29
CA THR A 37 5.98 1.89 23.61
C THR A 37 7.49 2.09 23.81
N PRO A 38 7.94 3.02 24.68
CA PRO A 38 9.37 3.29 24.87
C PRO A 38 10.22 2.09 25.32
N HIS A 39 9.59 1.00 25.77
CA HIS A 39 10.26 -0.23 26.20
C HIS A 39 10.29 -1.33 25.14
N GLU A 40 9.58 -1.13 24.03
CA GLU A 40 9.54 -2.08 22.93
C GLU A 40 10.59 -1.69 21.89
N THR A 41 11.57 -2.56 21.69
CA THR A 41 12.65 -2.35 20.72
C THR A 41 12.20 -2.72 19.32
N ARG A 42 12.90 -2.19 18.31
CA ARG A 42 12.70 -2.58 16.90
C ARG A 42 12.79 -4.10 16.73
N GLU A 43 13.77 -4.75 17.34
CA GLU A 43 13.98 -6.19 17.25
C GLU A 43 12.80 -6.98 17.83
N GLN A 44 12.17 -6.47 18.89
CA GLN A 44 10.96 -7.09 19.45
C GLN A 44 9.77 -6.99 18.50
N VAL A 45 9.57 -5.83 17.84
CA VAL A 45 8.52 -5.62 16.84
C VAL A 45 8.73 -6.52 15.63
N LEU A 46 9.93 -6.52 15.05
CA LEU A 46 10.28 -7.37 13.92
C LEU A 46 10.16 -8.86 14.30
N GLY A 47 10.60 -9.22 15.50
CA GLY A 47 10.49 -10.57 16.03
C GLY A 47 9.04 -11.03 16.21
N PHE A 48 8.17 -10.17 16.72
CA PHE A 48 6.73 -10.42 16.81
C PHE A 48 6.12 -10.64 15.43
N TYR A 49 6.42 -9.76 14.49
CA TYR A 49 5.88 -9.85 13.13
C TYR A 49 6.33 -11.13 12.42
N ARG A 50 7.63 -11.50 12.54
CA ARG A 50 8.14 -12.79 12.03
C ARG A 50 7.49 -14.01 12.70
N ARG A 51 7.12 -13.95 13.99
CA ARG A 51 6.36 -15.03 14.65
C ARG A 51 4.96 -15.18 14.07
N ALA A 52 4.25 -14.06 13.89
CA ALA A 52 2.92 -14.04 13.27
C ALA A 52 2.96 -14.62 11.84
N TRP A 53 4.02 -14.31 11.08
CA TRP A 53 4.22 -14.87 9.75
C TRP A 53 4.37 -16.38 9.74
N ARG A 54 5.27 -16.93 10.59
CA ARG A 54 5.46 -18.38 10.67
C ARG A 54 4.18 -19.11 11.02
N HIS A 55 3.37 -18.53 11.91
CA HIS A 55 2.07 -19.09 12.25
C HIS A 55 1.09 -19.05 11.06
N ALA A 56 1.04 -17.94 10.33
CA ALA A 56 0.21 -17.82 9.13
C ALA A 56 0.67 -18.78 8.03
N ASP A 57 1.98 -18.92 7.81
CA ASP A 57 2.54 -19.82 6.80
C ASP A 57 2.22 -21.28 7.10
N ALA A 58 2.39 -21.72 8.35
CA ALA A 58 2.01 -23.07 8.75
C ALA A 58 0.51 -23.33 8.52
N THR A 59 -0.35 -22.37 8.89
CA THR A 59 -1.80 -22.47 8.67
C THR A 59 -2.14 -22.58 7.18
N ILE A 60 -1.51 -21.74 6.35
CA ILE A 60 -1.74 -21.74 4.90
C ILE A 60 -1.25 -23.05 4.30
N GLU A 61 -0.08 -23.55 4.68
CA GLU A 61 0.48 -24.80 4.17
C GLU A 61 -0.44 -25.99 4.51
N GLU A 62 -0.91 -26.08 5.75
CA GLU A 62 -1.70 -27.20 6.26
C GLU A 62 -3.14 -27.28 5.71
N LEU A 63 -3.81 -26.15 5.51
CA LEU A 63 -5.26 -26.13 5.26
C LEU A 63 -5.65 -25.86 3.80
N PRO A 64 -6.75 -26.44 3.29
CA PRO A 64 -7.28 -26.07 1.98
C PRO A 64 -7.86 -24.65 1.99
N LEU A 65 -7.90 -23.98 0.82
CA LEU A 65 -8.35 -22.59 0.72
C LEU A 65 -9.81 -22.36 1.13
N ASP A 66 -10.66 -23.37 1.02
CA ASP A 66 -12.05 -23.35 1.45
C ASP A 66 -12.27 -23.82 2.90
N ALA A 67 -11.18 -24.05 3.65
CA ALA A 67 -11.25 -24.33 5.08
C ALA A 67 -12.02 -23.22 5.81
N PRO A 68 -13.01 -23.57 6.64
CA PRO A 68 -13.78 -22.60 7.41
C PRO A 68 -12.92 -22.00 8.53
N GLY A 69 -13.05 -20.69 8.72
CA GLY A 69 -12.45 -19.95 9.83
C GLY A 69 -13.46 -18.96 10.42
N ARG A 70 -13.17 -18.48 11.63
CA ARG A 70 -14.05 -17.52 12.33
C ARG A 70 -13.27 -16.34 12.87
N VAL A 71 -13.68 -15.13 12.51
CA VAL A 71 -13.11 -13.84 12.93
C VAL A 71 -14.20 -13.04 13.67
N PRO A 72 -14.29 -13.14 15.01
CA PRO A 72 -15.45 -12.65 15.78
C PRO A 72 -15.76 -11.16 15.66
N TRP A 73 -14.77 -10.34 15.30
CA TRP A 73 -14.91 -8.88 15.19
C TRP A 73 -15.19 -8.39 13.76
N TRP A 74 -15.35 -9.28 12.78
CA TRP A 74 -15.76 -8.92 11.43
C TRP A 74 -17.28 -8.90 11.28
N SER A 75 -17.80 -8.03 10.41
CA SER A 75 -19.23 -7.95 10.10
C SER A 75 -19.80 -9.25 9.52
N ARG A 76 -18.95 -10.04 8.85
CA ARG A 76 -19.21 -11.44 8.48
C ARG A 76 -18.14 -12.30 9.14
N PRO A 77 -18.43 -12.88 10.31
CA PRO A 77 -17.41 -13.53 11.13
C PRO A 77 -16.99 -14.89 10.57
N ASP A 78 -17.87 -15.61 9.88
CA ASP A 78 -17.54 -16.89 9.25
C ASP A 78 -16.95 -16.64 7.85
N VAL A 79 -15.72 -17.12 7.67
CA VAL A 79 -14.89 -16.85 6.49
C VAL A 79 -14.22 -18.12 5.99
N LYS A 80 -13.71 -18.10 4.77
CA LYS A 80 -12.78 -19.11 4.27
C LYS A 80 -11.34 -18.63 4.40
N LEU A 81 -10.39 -19.56 4.49
CA LEU A 81 -8.97 -19.23 4.47
C LEU A 81 -8.62 -18.31 3.29
N PHE A 82 -9.19 -18.56 2.11
CA PHE A 82 -9.10 -17.68 0.94
C PHE A 82 -9.43 -16.21 1.25
N ASN A 83 -10.55 -15.95 1.96
CA ASN A 83 -10.95 -14.59 2.29
C ASN A 83 -9.93 -13.90 3.21
N VAL A 84 -9.37 -14.67 4.16
CA VAL A 84 -8.35 -14.16 5.09
C VAL A 84 -7.05 -13.85 4.37
N ILE A 85 -6.60 -14.70 3.45
CA ILE A 85 -5.37 -14.47 2.67
C ILE A 85 -5.50 -13.21 1.81
N VAL A 86 -6.61 -13.07 1.07
CA VAL A 86 -6.86 -11.88 0.24
C VAL A 86 -6.90 -10.61 1.10
N HIS A 87 -7.53 -10.66 2.27
CA HIS A 87 -7.53 -9.55 3.21
C HIS A 87 -6.12 -9.18 3.68
N LEU A 88 -5.33 -10.16 4.13
CA LEU A 88 -3.95 -9.92 4.58
C LEU A 88 -3.04 -9.43 3.46
N LEU A 89 -3.25 -9.90 2.22
CA LEU A 89 -2.51 -9.42 1.05
C LEU A 89 -2.76 -7.92 0.84
N GLN A 90 -4.02 -7.49 0.91
CA GLN A 90 -4.38 -6.07 0.77
C GLN A 90 -3.77 -5.22 1.89
N GLU A 91 -3.89 -5.64 3.15
CA GLU A 91 -3.36 -4.88 4.28
C GLU A 91 -1.83 -4.81 4.23
N THR A 92 -1.15 -5.91 3.90
CA THR A 92 0.31 -5.92 3.79
C THR A 92 0.79 -5.02 2.64
N ASN A 93 0.10 -5.02 1.49
CA ASN A 93 0.41 -4.10 0.38
C ASN A 93 0.25 -2.63 0.77
N ARG A 94 -0.83 -2.29 1.48
CA ARG A 94 -1.05 -0.92 1.99
C ARG A 94 0.10 -0.48 2.88
N HIS A 95 0.52 -1.32 3.82
CA HIS A 95 1.63 -1.01 4.71
C HIS A 95 2.98 -0.95 4.00
N ALA A 96 3.23 -1.84 3.04
CA ALA A 96 4.45 -1.80 2.22
C ALA A 96 4.56 -0.48 1.44
N GLY A 97 3.46 0.00 0.86
CA GLY A 97 3.41 1.29 0.18
C GLY A 97 3.64 2.49 1.12
N HIS A 98 3.14 2.45 2.35
CA HIS A 98 3.47 3.48 3.35
C HIS A 98 4.95 3.45 3.74
N ALA A 99 5.51 2.25 3.94
CA ALA A 99 6.93 2.09 4.25
C ALA A 99 7.83 2.55 3.10
N ASP A 100 7.38 2.44 1.84
CA ASP A 100 8.10 3.00 0.69
C ASP A 100 8.24 4.51 0.75
N ILE A 101 7.15 5.21 1.11
CA ILE A 101 7.18 6.68 1.25
C ILE A 101 8.15 7.09 2.36
N LEU A 102 8.10 6.40 3.50
CA LEU A 102 9.01 6.68 4.62
C LEU A 102 10.45 6.42 4.22
N ARG A 103 10.73 5.31 3.53
CA ARG A 103 12.08 4.96 3.11
C ARG A 103 12.65 5.98 2.12
N GLU A 104 11.86 6.35 1.13
CA GLU A 104 12.19 7.42 0.20
C GLU A 104 12.53 8.73 0.93
N GLN A 105 11.76 9.10 1.96
CA GLN A 105 11.97 10.35 2.71
C GLN A 105 13.20 10.31 3.62
N ILE A 106 13.54 9.14 4.17
CA ILE A 106 14.62 8.99 5.15
C ILE A 106 15.98 8.86 4.46
N ASP A 107 16.08 7.98 3.44
CA ASP A 107 17.38 7.65 2.83
C ASP A 107 17.37 7.66 1.30
N GLY A 108 16.29 8.13 0.66
CA GLY A 108 16.24 8.29 -0.80
C GLY A 108 16.20 6.97 -1.57
N ARG A 109 15.91 5.83 -0.91
CA ARG A 109 15.83 4.53 -1.58
C ARG A 109 14.40 4.15 -1.95
N THR A 110 14.27 3.41 -3.04
CA THR A 110 12.99 2.87 -3.54
C THR A 110 13.16 1.46 -4.10
N GLY A 111 12.07 0.72 -4.25
CA GLY A 111 12.08 -0.61 -4.87
C GLY A 111 10.87 -1.46 -4.49
N VAL A 112 10.37 -2.26 -5.43
CA VAL A 112 9.23 -3.17 -5.18
C VAL A 112 9.66 -4.32 -4.25
N LEU A 113 10.86 -4.85 -4.43
CA LEU A 113 11.52 -5.83 -3.58
C LEU A 113 12.97 -5.40 -3.35
N ALA A 114 13.63 -5.97 -2.34
CA ALA A 114 15.05 -5.69 -2.04
C ALA A 114 15.97 -5.89 -3.25
N ALA A 115 15.73 -6.93 -4.06
CA ALA A 115 16.51 -7.21 -5.27
C ALA A 115 16.38 -6.12 -6.37
N TYR A 116 15.38 -5.25 -6.26
CA TYR A 116 15.12 -4.14 -7.18
C TYR A 116 15.34 -2.78 -6.52
N GLU A 117 16.11 -2.73 -5.42
CA GLU A 117 16.49 -1.50 -4.72
C GLU A 117 17.21 -0.54 -5.69
N LYS A 118 16.85 0.73 -5.58
CA LYS A 118 17.46 1.84 -6.32
C LYS A 118 17.55 3.06 -5.43
N GLU A 119 18.64 3.81 -5.59
CA GLU A 119 18.77 5.14 -5.02
C GLU A 119 18.16 6.17 -5.98
N ILE A 120 17.41 7.12 -5.43
CA ILE A 120 16.81 8.20 -6.18
C ILE A 120 17.87 9.24 -6.49
N ASP A 121 18.04 9.58 -7.78
CA ASP A 121 18.76 10.78 -8.20
C ASP A 121 17.88 12.02 -7.91
N PRO A 122 18.24 12.88 -6.93
CA PRO A 122 17.41 14.02 -6.55
C PRO A 122 17.29 15.07 -7.66
N ALA A 123 18.35 15.25 -8.47
CA ALA A 123 18.37 16.23 -9.55
C ALA A 123 17.46 15.76 -10.69
N ALA A 124 17.58 14.50 -11.10
CA ALA A 124 16.69 13.92 -12.10
C ALA A 124 15.23 13.92 -11.64
N ARG A 125 14.98 13.62 -10.36
CA ARG A 125 13.62 13.65 -9.78
C ARG A 125 13.02 15.05 -9.77
N ALA A 126 13.80 16.07 -9.41
CA ALA A 126 13.35 17.46 -9.43
C ALA A 126 13.02 17.93 -10.86
N GLN A 127 13.85 17.57 -11.85
CA GLN A 127 13.61 17.88 -13.26
C GLN A 127 12.32 17.21 -13.77
N TYR A 128 12.15 15.92 -13.47
CA TYR A 128 10.95 15.18 -13.86
C TYR A 128 9.67 15.76 -13.23
N ARG A 129 9.74 16.10 -11.93
CA ARG A 129 8.62 16.76 -11.23
C ARG A 129 8.25 18.10 -11.89
N ALA A 130 9.25 18.95 -12.19
CA ALA A 130 9.02 20.23 -12.86
C ALA A 130 8.37 20.05 -14.24
N MET A 131 8.78 19.03 -15.00
CA MET A 131 8.16 18.69 -16.29
C MET A 131 6.68 18.32 -16.12
N ILE A 132 6.34 17.47 -15.14
CA ILE A 132 4.93 17.10 -14.86
C ILE A 132 4.13 18.33 -14.42
N GLU A 133 4.67 19.16 -13.52
CA GLU A 133 3.99 20.36 -13.04
C GLU A 133 3.70 21.34 -14.20
N GLN A 134 4.65 21.54 -15.11
CA GLN A 134 4.43 22.35 -16.32
C GLN A 134 3.35 21.74 -17.23
N ALA A 135 3.34 20.42 -17.42
CA ALA A 135 2.31 19.75 -18.21
C ALA A 135 0.91 19.91 -17.59
N ALA A 136 0.81 19.75 -16.27
CA ALA A 136 -0.44 19.94 -15.53
C ALA A 136 -0.95 21.39 -15.62
N GLN A 137 -0.06 22.38 -15.48
CA GLN A 137 -0.40 23.80 -15.63
C GLN A 137 -0.90 24.14 -17.04
N LYS A 138 -0.25 23.60 -18.08
CA LYS A 138 -0.71 23.78 -19.48
C LYS A 138 -2.10 23.18 -19.70
N ALA A 139 -2.36 21.98 -19.18
CA ALA A 139 -3.67 21.34 -19.27
C ALA A 139 -4.77 22.14 -18.53
N ALA A 140 -4.46 22.64 -17.33
CA ALA A 140 -5.38 23.49 -16.57
C ALA A 140 -5.64 24.85 -17.24
N GLY A 141 -4.61 25.46 -17.84
CA GLY A 141 -4.72 26.72 -18.59
C GLY A 141 -5.45 26.58 -19.92
N GLY A 142 -5.43 25.41 -20.54
CA GLY A 142 -6.18 25.09 -21.76
C GLY A 142 -7.69 24.86 -21.54
N ALA A 143 -8.13 24.69 -20.29
CA ALA A 143 -9.55 24.52 -19.94
C ALA A 143 -10.34 25.85 -19.85
N GLY A 144 -9.67 27.00 -20.04
CA GLY A 144 -10.33 28.31 -20.16
C GLY A 144 -10.82 28.58 -21.58
N ASN A 145 -12.03 28.13 -21.93
CA ASN A 145 -12.69 28.55 -23.17
C ASN A 145 -13.45 29.89 -22.96
N PRO A 146 -13.12 30.97 -23.69
CA PRO A 146 -13.87 32.23 -23.68
C PRO A 146 -15.12 32.10 -24.57
N GLY A 147 -16.24 31.62 -24.01
CA GLY A 147 -17.41 31.34 -24.87
C GLY A 147 -18.76 31.13 -24.20
N ARG A 148 -18.98 31.55 -22.95
CA ARG A 148 -20.33 31.48 -22.35
C ARG A 148 -20.87 32.88 -22.06
N SER A 149 -21.27 33.56 -23.14
CA SER A 149 -22.17 34.72 -23.06
C SER A 149 -23.57 34.20 -22.73
N THR A 150 -23.99 34.33 -21.48
CA THR A 150 -25.39 34.15 -21.10
C THR A 150 -26.12 35.47 -21.24
N SER A 151 -26.69 35.73 -22.41
CA SER A 151 -27.76 36.71 -22.57
C SER A 151 -29.01 36.21 -21.83
N HIS A 152 -29.21 36.67 -20.60
CA HIS A 152 -30.52 36.51 -19.92
C HIS A 152 -31.46 37.59 -20.46
N GLY A 153 -32.42 37.17 -21.28
CA GLY A 153 -33.57 37.98 -21.65
C GLY A 153 -34.44 38.22 -20.42
N VAL A 154 -34.68 39.50 -20.11
CA VAL A 154 -35.66 39.94 -19.13
C VAL A 154 -37.04 39.74 -19.75
N VAL A 155 -37.84 38.84 -19.20
CA VAL A 155 -39.28 38.78 -19.47
C VAL A 155 -39.95 39.73 -18.50
N GLU A 156 -40.36 40.88 -19.02
CA GLU A 156 -41.18 41.87 -18.33
C GLU A 156 -42.63 41.36 -18.31
N THR A 157 -43.19 41.15 -17.12
CA THR A 157 -44.61 40.90 -16.91
C THR A 157 -45.23 42.12 -16.24
N ALA A 158 -46.11 42.80 -16.96
CA ALA A 158 -47.07 43.77 -16.44
C ALA A 158 -48.49 43.17 -16.50
N PRO A 159 -49.42 43.63 -15.63
CA PRO A 159 -50.63 42.90 -15.23
C PRO A 159 -51.70 42.73 -16.32
#